data_AF-A0ABD0QDV8-F1
#
_entry.id   AF-A0ABD0QDV8-F1
#
_cell.length_a   1.000
_cell.length_b   1.000
_cell.length_c   1.000
_cell.angle_alpha   90.00
_cell.angle_beta   90.00
_cell.angle_gamma   90.00
#
_symmetry.space_group_name_H-M   'P 1'
#
loop_
_entity.id
_entity.type
_entity.pdbx_description
1 polymer ?
#
loop_
_entity_poly.entity_id
_entity_poly.type
_entity_poly.pdbx_seq_one_letter_code
_entity_poly.pdbx_strand_id
1 'polypeptide(L)' 'PDIETKSNNVKSKRSYIATQGCLQNTISDFWRMVFQENSRVIVMTTKEVERGK' A
#
# COMPACT_ATOMS: atom_id res chain seq x y z
N PRO A 1 -4.71 7.11 -34.30
CA PRO A 1 -3.89 8.20 -33.75
C PRO A 1 -4.77 9.03 -32.82
N ASP A 2 -5.02 8.48 -31.64
CA ASP A 2 -5.90 9.10 -30.65
C ASP A 2 -5.10 10.18 -29.92
N ILE A 3 -5.39 11.42 -30.29
CA ILE A 3 -4.89 12.62 -29.65
C ILE A 3 -5.61 12.72 -28.31
N GLU A 4 -5.08 12.06 -27.29
CA GLU A 4 -5.44 12.35 -25.90
C GLU A 4 -4.80 13.69 -25.52
N THR A 5 -5.65 14.71 -25.54
CA THR A 5 -5.37 16.08 -25.11
C THR A 5 -4.75 16.08 -23.71
N LYS A 6 -3.46 16.45 -23.62
CA LYS A 6 -2.76 16.77 -22.37
C LYS A 6 -3.46 17.92 -21.66
N SER A 7 -4.40 17.62 -20.76
CA SER A 7 -4.82 18.55 -19.71
C SER A 7 -3.85 18.38 -18.53
N ASN A 8 -2.90 19.30 -18.43
CA ASN A 8 -1.78 19.30 -17.48
C ASN A 8 -2.21 19.62 -16.03
N ASN A 9 -3.16 18.86 -15.47
CA ASN A 9 -3.41 18.85 -14.02
C ASN A 9 -3.93 17.49 -13.56
N VAL A 10 -3.21 16.42 -13.89
CA VAL A 10 -3.41 15.13 -13.24
C VAL A 10 -2.85 15.27 -11.83
N LYS A 11 -3.70 15.65 -10.87
CA LYS A 11 -3.41 15.44 -9.43
C LYS A 11 -2.83 14.04 -9.32
N SER A 12 -1.62 13.90 -8.77
CA SER A 12 -0.94 12.61 -8.64
C SER A 12 -1.94 11.56 -8.15
N LYS A 13 -2.27 10.61 -9.02
CA LYS A 13 -3.28 9.60 -8.72
C LYS A 13 -2.72 8.78 -7.56
N ARG A 14 -3.47 8.69 -6.45
CA ARG A 14 -3.05 7.91 -5.29
C ARG A 14 -2.94 6.44 -5.70
N SER A 15 -1.83 5.82 -5.33
CA SER A 15 -1.58 4.39 -5.53
C SER A 15 -1.60 3.68 -4.19
N TYR A 16 -2.00 2.40 -4.20
CA TYR A 16 -2.17 1.60 -3.00
C TYR A 16 -1.58 0.20 -3.22
N ILE A 17 -1.05 -0.39 -2.15
CA ILE A 17 -0.63 -1.79 -2.09
C ILE A 17 -1.58 -2.49 -1.13
N ALA A 18 -2.33 -3.47 -1.64
CA ALA A 18 -3.12 -4.36 -0.80
C ALA A 18 -2.26 -5.58 -0.44
N THR A 19 -2.16 -5.89 0.84
CA THR A 19 -1.39 -7.04 1.34
C THR A 19 -2.09 -7.66 2.55
N GLN A 20 -1.70 -8.89 2.88
CA GLN A 20 -2.13 -9.55 4.11
C GLN A 20 -1.46 -8.93 5.35
N GLY A 21 -2.03 -9.21 6.53
CA GLY A 21 -1.35 -8.94 7.81
C GLY A 21 -0.02 -9.71 7.91
N CYS A 22 0.94 -9.14 8.65
CA CYS A 22 2.24 -9.78 8.81
C CYS A 22 2.12 -11.07 9.62
N LEU A 23 2.81 -12.12 9.17
CA LEU A 23 3.15 -13.27 9.98
C LEU A 23 4.51 -13.02 10.66
N GLN A 24 4.78 -13.74 11.75
CA GLN A 24 6.02 -13.61 12.54
C GLN A 24 7.28 -13.74 11.68
N ASN A 25 7.26 -14.63 10.69
CA ASN A 25 8.39 -14.85 9.78
C ASN A 25 8.45 -13.84 8.62
N THR A 26 7.47 -12.96 8.44
CA THR A 26 7.40 -12.01 7.31
C THR A 26 7.46 -10.54 7.73
N ILE A 27 7.70 -10.24 9.01
CA ILE A 27 7.80 -8.87 9.52
C ILE A 27 8.90 -8.09 8.79
N SER A 28 10.07 -8.73 8.59
CA SER A 28 11.20 -8.11 7.88
C SER A 28 10.86 -7.81 6.42
N ASP A 29 10.19 -8.74 5.73
CA ASP A 29 9.78 -8.56 4.34
C ASP A 29 8.75 -7.44 4.18
N PHE A 30 7.82 -7.30 5.13
CA PHE A 30 6.86 -6.20 5.13
C PHE A 30 7.58 -4.84 5.20
N TRP A 31 8.55 -4.68 6.11
CA TRP A 31 9.31 -3.42 6.21
C TRP A 31 10.20 -3.18 5.00
N ARG A 32 10.76 -4.23 4.40
CA ARG A 32 11.50 -4.14 3.15
C ARG A 32 10.61 -3.61 2.00
N MET A 33 9.38 -4.12 1.91
CA MET A 33 8.39 -3.63 0.94
C MET A 33 8.03 -2.15 1.19
N VAL A 34 7.78 -1.75 2.44
CA VAL A 34 7.47 -0.34 2.79
C VAL A 34 8.61 0.60 2.38
N PHE A 35 9.85 0.21 2.65
CA PHE A 35 11.03 1.00 2.28
C PHE A 35 11.21 1.08 0.76
N GLN A 36 11.15 -0.05 0.06
CA GLN A 36 11.35 -0.13 -1.39
C GLN A 36 10.32 0.72 -2.15
N GLU A 37 9.05 0.62 -1.76
CA GLU A 37 7.95 1.35 -2.40
C GLU A 37 7.80 2.79 -1.88
N ASN A 38 8.72 3.23 -1.01
CA ASN A 38 8.74 4.56 -0.40
C ASN A 38 7.40 4.93 0.25
N SER A 39 6.73 3.94 0.85
CA SER A 39 5.40 4.09 1.44
C SER A 39 5.47 4.88 2.74
N ARG A 40 4.66 5.95 2.84
CA ARG A 40 4.66 6.88 3.99
C ARG A 40 3.48 6.69 4.93
N VAL A 41 2.45 5.98 4.48
CA VAL A 41 1.22 5.74 5.24
C VAL A 41 0.89 4.27 5.17
N ILE A 42 0.67 3.67 6.33
CA ILE A 42 0.20 2.29 6.49
C ILE A 42 -1.18 2.37 7.13
N VAL A 43 -2.16 1.70 6.54
CA VAL A 43 -3.53 1.61 7.07
C VAL A 43 -3.82 0.16 7.40
N MET A 44 -3.99 -0.16 8.68
CA MET A 44 -4.43 -1.47 9.14
C MET A 44 -5.94 -1.43 9.40
N THR A 45 -6.69 -2.30 8.73
CA THR A 45 -8.16 -2.34 8.79
C THR A 45 -8.72 -3.38 9.76
N THR A 46 -7.84 -4.16 10.40
CA THR A 46 -8.18 -5.24 11.33
C THR A 46 -7.51 -5.03 12.68
N LYS A 47 -7.98 -5.75 13.71
CA LYS A 47 -7.23 -5.89 14.97
C LYS A 47 -6.17 -6.99 14.84
N GLU A 48 -5.24 -7.06 15.79
CA GLU A 48 -4.26 -8.16 15.87
C GLU A 48 -4.93 -9.51 16.19
N VAL A 49 -6.03 -9.49 16.96
CA VAL A 49 -6.81 -10.65 17.37
C VAL A 49 -8.28 -10.31 17.22
N GLU A 50 -9.06 -11.17 16.57
CA GLU A 50 -10.48 -10.97 16.33
C GLU A 50 -11.30 -12.12 16.92
N ARG A 51 -12.30 -11.79 17.74
CA ARG A 51 -13.15 -12.78 18.43
C ARG A 51 -12.38 -13.69 19.41
N GLY A 52 -11.27 -13.19 19.97
CA GLY A 52 -10.46 -13.92 20.95
C GLY A 52 -9.66 -15.09 20.35
N LYS A 53 -9.53 -15.10 19.02
CA LYS A 53 -8.64 -15.97 18.26
C LYS A 53 -7.78 -15.14 17.32
#